data_AF-A0A2W7BJN1-F1
#
_entry.id   AF-A0A2W7BJN1-F1
#
_cell.length_a   1.000
_cell.length_b   1.000
_cell.length_c   1.000
_cell.angle_alpha   90.00
_cell.angle_beta   90.00
_cell.angle_gamma   90.00
#
_symmetry.space_group_name_H-M   'P 1'
#
loop_
_entity.id
_entity.type
_entity.pdbx_description
1 polymer ?
#
loop_
_entity_poly.entity_id
_entity_poly.type
_entity_poly.pdbx_seq_one_letter_code
_entity_poly.pdbx_strand_id
1 'polypeptide(L)'
;PLAGAARHWADPATAERPDLPALVAAAAEQGDPLASAALQLWLGAYGSAAGDLALQCLCRGGLWLGGGTAGKLLHHLRSEAFLLPFGAKGRLSPLLAAIPLWAIVDPDVGLFSAACRARMLLEGAATTS
;
A
#
# COMPACT_ATOMS: atom_id res chain seq x y z
N PRO A 1 -5.52 15.83 -18.39
CA PRO A 1 -6.55 14.79 -18.67
C PRO A 1 -7.60 14.58 -17.55
N LEU A 2 -7.23 14.70 -16.26
CA LEU A 2 -8.11 14.28 -15.15
C LEU A 2 -9.08 15.35 -14.61
N ALA A 3 -9.12 16.56 -15.18
CA ALA A 3 -9.92 17.67 -14.65
C ALA A 3 -11.43 17.37 -14.59
N GLY A 4 -11.97 16.60 -15.56
CA GLY A 4 -13.37 16.17 -15.55
C GLY A 4 -13.67 15.20 -14.40
N ALA A 5 -12.84 14.16 -14.26
CA ALA A 5 -12.97 13.18 -13.17
C ALA A 5 -12.80 13.84 -11.79
N ALA A 6 -11.88 14.80 -11.66
CA ALA A 6 -11.68 15.55 -10.42
C ALA A 6 -12.92 16.38 -10.03
N ARG A 7 -13.55 17.07 -10.97
CA ARG A 7 -14.81 17.79 -10.73
C ARG A 7 -15.94 16.85 -10.32
N HIS A 8 -16.09 15.73 -11.01
CA HIS A 8 -17.09 14.70 -10.70
C HIS A 8 -16.90 14.11 -9.30
N TRP A 9 -15.65 13.88 -8.89
CA TRP A 9 -15.33 13.39 -7.55
C TRP A 9 -15.61 14.41 -6.43
N ALA A 10 -15.41 15.71 -6.72
CA ALA A 10 -15.62 16.79 -5.76
C ALA A 10 -17.10 17.13 -5.54
N ASP A 11 -17.98 16.74 -6.45
CA ASP A 11 -19.42 16.97 -6.33
C ASP A 11 -20.04 16.05 -5.26
N PRO A 12 -20.63 16.60 -4.18
CA PRO A 12 -21.26 15.81 -3.13
C PRO A 12 -22.54 15.08 -3.60
N ALA A 13 -23.15 15.49 -4.71
CA ALA A 13 -24.33 14.83 -5.28
C ALA A 13 -24.00 13.53 -6.02
N THR A 14 -22.72 13.25 -6.27
CA THR A 14 -22.26 12.07 -6.97
C THR A 14 -22.38 10.82 -6.10
N ALA A 15 -23.25 9.88 -6.51
CA ALA A 15 -23.43 8.59 -5.83
C ALA A 15 -22.25 7.63 -6.05
N GLU A 16 -21.69 7.56 -7.26
CA GLU A 16 -20.57 6.69 -7.60
C GLU A 16 -19.33 7.50 -7.95
N ARG A 17 -18.30 7.39 -7.10
CA ARG A 17 -17.08 8.18 -7.23
C ARG A 17 -16.07 7.47 -8.12
N PRO A 18 -15.42 8.18 -9.06
CA PRO A 18 -14.35 7.60 -9.86
C PRO A 18 -13.17 7.24 -8.95
N ASP A 19 -12.49 6.14 -9.28
CA ASP A 19 -11.24 5.73 -8.63
C ASP A 19 -10.10 6.66 -9.10
N LEU A 20 -10.04 7.86 -8.50
CA LEU A 20 -9.01 8.86 -8.81
C LEU A 20 -7.59 8.29 -8.65
N PRO A 21 -7.24 7.51 -7.60
CA PRO A 21 -5.93 6.87 -7.52
C PRO A 21 -5.59 6.02 -8.74
N ALA A 22 -6.52 5.17 -9.21
CA ALA A 22 -6.29 4.36 -10.41
C ALA A 22 -6.13 5.23 -11.67
N LEU A 23 -6.93 6.29 -11.80
CA LEU A 23 -6.84 7.22 -12.93
C LEU A 23 -5.52 8.02 -12.95
N VAL A 24 -5.02 8.43 -11.77
CA VAL A 24 -3.71 9.09 -11.63
C VAL A 24 -2.59 8.14 -12.03
N ALA A 25 -2.62 6.89 -11.53
CA ALA A 25 -1.62 5.89 -11.91
C ALA A 25 -1.62 5.62 -13.43
N ALA A 26 -2.80 5.46 -14.03
CA ALA A 26 -2.91 5.26 -15.48
C ALA A 26 -2.41 6.48 -16.29
N ALA A 27 -2.72 7.70 -15.85
CA ALA A 27 -2.23 8.91 -16.51
C ALA A 27 -0.70 9.09 -16.37
N ALA A 28 -0.13 8.70 -15.23
CA ALA A 28 1.32 8.71 -15.01
C ALA A 28 2.04 7.73 -15.96
N GLU A 29 1.51 6.51 -16.12
CA GLU A 29 2.01 5.51 -17.08
C GLU A 29 1.92 6.01 -18.54
N GLN A 30 0.95 6.87 -18.84
CA GLN A 30 0.81 7.53 -20.15
C GLN A 30 1.72 8.76 -20.30
N GLY A 31 2.53 9.09 -19.30
CA GLY A 31 3.49 10.19 -19.34
C GLY A 31 2.91 11.56 -18.97
N ASP A 32 1.74 11.63 -18.33
CA ASP A 32 1.22 12.91 -17.83
C ASP A 32 2.13 13.46 -16.72
N PRO A 33 2.70 14.68 -16.86
CA PRO A 33 3.69 15.19 -15.91
C PRO A 33 3.13 15.42 -14.51
N LEU A 34 1.87 15.87 -14.40
CA LEU A 34 1.25 16.18 -13.11
C LEU A 34 0.86 14.89 -12.37
N ALA A 35 0.29 13.93 -13.09
CA ALA A 35 -0.02 12.62 -12.54
C ALA A 35 1.25 11.89 -12.08
N SER A 36 2.32 11.96 -12.87
CA SER A 36 3.63 11.42 -12.51
C SER A 36 4.17 12.07 -11.23
N ALA A 37 4.13 13.41 -11.14
CA ALA A 37 4.58 14.13 -9.96
C ALA A 37 3.75 13.78 -8.71
N ALA A 38 2.43 13.66 -8.85
CA ALA A 38 1.53 13.26 -7.77
C ALA A 38 1.83 11.84 -7.28
N LEU A 39 2.05 10.91 -8.22
CA LEU A 39 2.36 9.51 -7.91
C LEU A 39 3.71 9.37 -7.22
N GLN A 40 4.73 10.10 -7.69
CA GLN A 40 6.06 10.16 -7.06
C GLN A 40 5.99 10.68 -5.61
N LEU A 41 5.25 11.77 -5.39
CA LEU A 41 5.05 12.32 -4.04
C LEU A 41 4.35 11.31 -3.12
N TRP A 42 3.30 10.65 -3.62
CA TRP A 42 2.56 9.66 -2.86
C TRP A 42 3.42 8.43 -2.53
N LEU A 43 4.17 7.89 -3.50
CA LEU A 43 5.08 6.75 -3.29
C LEU A 43 6.17 7.08 -2.26
N GLY A 44 6.73 8.29 -2.30
CA GLY A 44 7.76 8.68 -1.35
C GLY A 44 7.22 8.86 0.07
N ALA A 45 6.04 9.46 0.22
CA ALA A 45 5.36 9.53 1.50
C ALA A 45 5.02 8.14 2.05
N TYR A 46 4.53 7.24 1.18
CA TYR A 46 4.18 5.88 1.57
C TYR A 46 5.41 5.07 1.98
N GLY A 47 6.50 5.15 1.20
CA GLY A 47 7.78 4.52 1.53
C GLY A 47 8.30 4.98 2.88
N SER A 48 8.37 6.29 3.11
CA SER A 48 8.82 6.86 4.38
C SER A 48 8.00 6.35 5.57
N ALA A 49 6.66 6.36 5.45
CA ALA A 49 5.77 5.87 6.51
C ALA A 49 5.92 4.37 6.76
N ALA A 50 6.08 3.56 5.71
CA ALA A 50 6.33 2.12 5.82
C ALA A 50 7.67 1.84 6.52
N GLY A 51 8.71 2.63 6.22
CA GLY A 51 10.01 2.53 6.89
C GLY A 51 9.94 2.89 8.38
N ASP A 52 9.15 3.91 8.74
CA ASP A 52 8.91 4.27 10.14
C ASP A 52 8.20 3.13 10.89
N LEU A 53 7.16 2.56 10.29
CA LEU A 53 6.42 1.43 10.88
C LEU A 53 7.33 0.21 11.07
N ALA A 54 8.14 -0.13 10.07
CA ALA A 54 9.08 -1.25 10.15
C ALA A 54 10.08 -1.09 11.30
N LEU A 55 10.54 0.13 11.58
CA LEU A 55 11.42 0.43 12.71
C LEU A 55 10.68 0.44 14.05
N GLN A 56 9.49 1.03 14.11
CA GLN A 56 8.67 1.09 15.33
C GLN A 56 8.30 -0.31 15.83
N CYS A 57 7.94 -1.20 14.93
CA CYS A 57 7.55 -2.58 15.27
C CYS A 57 8.72 -3.57 15.23
N LEU A 58 9.91 -3.13 14.81
CA LEU A 58 11.08 -3.99 14.56
C LEU A 58 10.69 -5.25 13.78
N CYS A 59 10.13 -5.05 12.58
CA CYS A 59 9.59 -6.11 11.71
C CYS A 59 10.68 -7.05 11.14
N ARG A 60 11.45 -7.73 11.99
CA ARG A 60 12.56 -8.62 11.59
C ARG A 60 12.10 -9.84 10.81
N GLY A 61 10.86 -10.27 11.04
CA GLY A 61 10.18 -11.29 10.23
C GLY A 61 9.67 -10.78 8.90
N GLY A 62 9.85 -9.49 8.61
CA GLY A 62 9.46 -8.77 7.41
C GLY A 62 8.16 -7.96 7.54
N LEU A 63 7.97 -7.04 6.59
CA LEU A 63 6.84 -6.13 6.48
C LEU A 63 5.96 -6.54 5.29
N TRP A 64 4.66 -6.69 5.55
CA TRP A 64 3.66 -7.03 4.54
C TRP A 64 2.80 -5.81 4.21
N LEU A 65 2.84 -5.36 2.96
CA LEU A 65 1.99 -4.30 2.42
C LEU A 65 0.71 -4.93 1.86
N GLY A 66 -0.42 -4.61 2.47
CA GLY A 66 -1.73 -5.08 2.05
C GLY A 66 -2.67 -3.95 1.61
N GLY A 67 -3.89 -4.32 1.22
CA GLY A 67 -4.93 -3.40 0.77
C GLY A 67 -4.91 -3.15 -0.74
N GLY A 68 -5.98 -2.51 -1.24
CA GLY A 68 -6.19 -2.33 -2.69
C GLY A 68 -5.03 -1.64 -3.41
N THR A 69 -4.27 -0.82 -2.71
CA THR A 69 -3.09 -0.12 -3.25
C THR A 69 -1.90 -1.05 -3.51
N ALA A 70 -1.67 -2.03 -2.63
CA ALA A 70 -0.55 -2.98 -2.77
C ALA A 70 -0.67 -3.83 -4.03
N GLY A 71 -1.89 -4.27 -4.36
CA GLY A 71 -2.19 -4.98 -5.60
C GLY A 71 -2.12 -4.08 -6.84
N LYS A 72 -2.77 -2.91 -6.80
CA LYS A 72 -2.89 -2.01 -7.96
C LYS A 72 -1.56 -1.36 -8.38
N LEU A 73 -0.65 -1.12 -7.43
CA LEU A 73 0.59 -0.37 -7.65
C LEU A 73 1.85 -1.22 -7.48
N LEU A 74 1.76 -2.54 -7.66
CA LEU A 74 2.87 -3.46 -7.40
C LEU A 74 4.20 -3.06 -8.08
N HIS A 75 4.16 -2.63 -9.34
CA HIS A 75 5.34 -2.18 -10.07
C HIS A 75 5.93 -0.90 -9.48
N HIS A 76 5.08 0.06 -9.09
CA HIS A 76 5.48 1.30 -8.44
C HIS A 76 6.13 1.07 -7.07
N LEU A 77 5.66 0.09 -6.29
CA LEU A 77 6.26 -0.25 -4.99
C LEU A 77 7.66 -0.84 -5.10
N ARG A 78 8.04 -1.36 -6.28
CA ARG A 78 9.40 -1.82 -6.59
C ARG A 78 10.30 -0.69 -7.08
N SER A 79 9.76 0.50 -7.34
CA SER A 79 10.54 1.63 -7.84
C SER A 79 11.34 2.31 -6.73
N GLU A 80 12.38 3.04 -7.13
CA GLU A 80 13.17 3.89 -6.23
C GLU A 80 12.32 4.98 -5.55
N ALA A 81 11.23 5.41 -6.18
CA ALA A 81 10.30 6.38 -5.62
C ALA A 81 9.71 5.95 -4.27
N PHE A 82 9.55 4.64 -4.07
CA PHE A 82 9.09 4.05 -2.82
C PHE A 82 10.27 3.55 -1.97
N LEU A 83 11.21 2.82 -2.58
CA LEU A 83 12.28 2.13 -1.84
C LEU A 83 13.33 3.06 -1.24
N LEU A 84 13.67 4.17 -1.91
CA LEU A 84 14.63 5.13 -1.36
C LEU A 84 14.07 5.82 -0.11
N PRO A 85 12.85 6.39 -0.12
CA PRO A 85 12.27 7.00 1.09
C PRO A 85 12.00 5.98 2.20
N PHE A 86 11.66 4.73 1.86
CA PHE A 86 11.55 3.64 2.82
C PHE A 86 12.87 3.45 3.60
N GLY A 87 13.98 3.28 2.89
CA GLY A 87 15.30 3.06 3.48
C GLY A 87 15.95 4.31 4.08
N ALA A 88 15.44 5.51 3.83
CA ALA A 88 16.05 6.79 4.22
C ALA A 88 15.87 7.13 5.72
N LYS A 89 16.47 6.31 6.60
CA LYS A 89 16.39 6.45 8.07
C LYS A 89 17.76 6.64 8.74
N GLY A 90 18.72 7.21 8.02
CA GLY A 90 20.05 7.56 8.51
C GLY A 90 20.80 6.36 9.09
N ARG A 91 21.19 6.43 10.37
CA ARG A 91 21.90 5.32 11.05
C ARG A 91 21.11 4.01 11.11
N LEU A 92 19.78 4.07 10.93
CA LEU A 92 18.90 2.89 10.95
C LEU A 92 18.68 2.30 9.55
N SER A 93 19.18 2.92 8.49
CA SER A 93 19.10 2.40 7.12
C SER A 93 19.60 0.95 6.97
N PRO A 94 20.72 0.53 7.60
CA PRO A 94 21.16 -0.86 7.53
C PRO A 94 20.18 -1.86 8.17
N LEU A 95 19.42 -1.45 9.19
CA LEU A 95 18.41 -2.29 9.81
C LEU A 95 17.23 -2.52 8.86
N LEU A 96 16.76 -1.46 8.20
CA LEU A 96 15.69 -1.56 7.20
C LEU A 96 16.10 -2.37 5.97
N ALA A 97 17.35 -2.25 5.52
CA ALA A 97 17.87 -3.03 4.40
C ALA A 97 17.82 -4.55 4.64
N ALA A 98 17.82 -4.98 5.91
CA ALA A 98 17.71 -6.38 6.30
C ALA A 98 16.26 -6.86 6.50
N ILE A 99 15.27 -5.95 6.50
CA ILE A 99 13.86 -6.29 6.68
C ILE A 99 13.27 -6.69 5.32
N PRO A 100 12.78 -7.93 5.15
CA PRO A 100 12.07 -8.31 3.94
C PRO A 100 10.79 -7.49 3.77
N LEU A 101 10.48 -7.12 2.52
CA LEU A 101 9.26 -6.42 2.17
C LEU A 101 8.45 -7.26 1.18
N TRP A 102 7.17 -7.48 1.49
CA TRP A 102 6.26 -8.23 0.63
C TRP A 102 4.99 -7.44 0.37
N ALA A 103 4.44 -7.57 -0.84
CA ALA A 103 3.13 -7.05 -1.18
C ALA A 103 2.13 -8.20 -1.27
N ILE A 104 0.97 -8.06 -0.63
CA ILE A 104 -0.11 -9.02 -0.74
C ILE A 104 -0.95 -8.65 -1.97
N VAL A 105 -0.98 -9.55 -2.95
CA VAL A 105 -1.65 -9.34 -4.25
C VAL A 105 -2.89 -10.21 -4.44
N ASP A 106 -3.14 -11.13 -3.51
CA ASP A 106 -4.32 -11.99 -3.53
C ASP A 106 -5.58 -11.17 -3.20
N PRO A 107 -6.57 -11.07 -4.11
CA PRO A 107 -7.80 -10.30 -3.88
C PRO A 107 -8.65 -10.90 -2.75
N ASP A 108 -8.54 -12.20 -2.49
CA ASP A 108 -9.33 -12.93 -1.51
C ASP A 108 -8.64 -13.06 -0.15
N VAL A 109 -7.47 -12.42 0.04
CA VAL A 109 -6.71 -12.49 1.30
C VAL A 109 -7.56 -12.14 2.52
N GLY A 110 -8.50 -11.19 2.38
CA GLY A 110 -9.40 -10.79 3.46
C GLY A 110 -10.37 -11.90 3.84
N LEU A 111 -10.98 -12.56 2.85
CA LEU A 111 -11.88 -13.69 3.05
C LEU A 111 -11.12 -14.90 3.62
N PHE A 112 -9.95 -15.19 3.07
CA PHE A 112 -9.07 -16.25 3.56
C PHE A 112 -8.68 -16.02 5.03
N SER A 113 -8.24 -14.81 5.37
CA SER A 113 -7.85 -14.44 6.74
C SER A 113 -9.03 -14.53 7.71
N ALA A 114 -10.24 -14.14 7.28
CA ALA A 114 -11.46 -14.27 8.07
C ALA A 114 -11.79 -15.75 8.35
N ALA A 115 -11.69 -16.62 7.34
CA ALA A 115 -11.90 -18.06 7.51
C ALA A 115 -10.86 -18.68 8.46
N CYS A 116 -9.57 -18.33 8.31
CA CYS A 116 -8.52 -18.77 9.23
C CYS A 116 -8.80 -18.32 10.67
N ARG A 117 -9.21 -17.06 10.87
CA ARG A 117 -9.54 -16.54 12.19
C ARG A 117 -10.73 -17.25 12.81
N ALA A 118 -11.78 -17.53 12.04
CA ALA A 118 -12.94 -18.29 12.50
C ALA A 118 -12.54 -19.70 12.98
N ARG A 119 -11.67 -20.39 12.23
CA ARG A 119 -11.14 -21.71 12.63
C ARG A 119 -10.36 -21.65 13.94
N MET A 120 -9.44 -20.68 14.09
CA MET A 120 -8.66 -20.53 15.33
C MET A 120 -9.54 -20.30 16.55
N LEU A 121 -10.66 -19.58 16.40
CA LEU A 121 -11.62 -19.35 17.49
C LEU A 121 -12.36 -20.63 17.88
N LEU A 122 -12.71 -21.48 16.91
CA LEU A 122 -13.34 -22.78 17.19
C LEU A 122 -12.37 -23.75 17.89
N GLU A 123 -11.12 -23.80 17.44
CA GLU A 123 -10.07 -24.64 18.04
C GLU A 123 -9.72 -24.18 19.47
N GLY A 124 -9.61 -22.86 19.69
CA GLY A 124 -9.34 -22.30 21.01
C GLY A 124 -10.47 -22.52 22.02
N ALA A 125 -11.73 -22.56 21.55
CA ALA A 125 -12.88 -22.87 22.39
C ALA A 125 -12.96 -24.36 22.78
N ALA A 126 -12.41 -25.26 21.95
CA ALA A 126 -12.37 -26.70 22.23
C ALA A 126 -11.32 -27.07 23.28
N THR A 127 -10.27 -26.25 23.48
CA THR A 127 -9.19 -26.50 24.45
C THR A 127 -9.45 -25.99 25.87
N THR A 128 -10.51 -25.20 26.08
CA THR A 128 -10.89 -24.64 27.40
C THR A 128 -12.06 -25.37 28.07
N SER A 129 -12.52 -26.49 27.50
CA SER A 129 -13.47 -27.44 28.11
C SER A 129 -12.77 -28.74 28.48
#